data_AF-A0A485PJX9-F1
#
_entry.id   AF-A0A485PJX9-F1
#
_cell.length_a   1.000
_cell.length_b   1.000
_cell.length_c   1.000
_cell.angle_alpha   90.00
_cell.angle_beta   90.00
_cell.angle_gamma   90.00
#
_symmetry.space_group_name_H-M   'P 1'
#
loop_
_entity.id
_entity.type
_entity.pdbx_description
1 polymer ?
#
loop_
_entity_poly.entity_id
_entity_poly.type
_entity_poly.pdbx_seq_one_letter_code
_entity_poly.pdbx_strand_id
1 'polypeptide(L)' 'MASCPGYRGNTVPKDVNAATATVRRKHTILFVDWCPAGFKVSINYLPPPAVPGGDPAKAE' A
#
# COMPACT_ATOMS: atom_id res chain seq x y z
N MET A 1 -2.76 2.04 16.61
CA MET A 1 -3.05 3.04 15.56
C MET A 1 -2.39 2.54 14.29
N ALA A 2 -3.07 2.52 13.14
CA ALA A 2 -2.58 1.82 11.96
C ALA A 2 -2.60 2.70 10.70
N SER A 3 -1.68 2.40 9.79
CA SER A 3 -1.67 2.91 8.42
C SER A 3 -2.19 1.83 7.46
N CYS A 4 -2.95 2.26 6.46
CA CYS A 4 -3.70 1.36 5.59
C CYS A 4 -3.40 1.58 4.10
N PRO A 5 -2.19 1.25 3.61
CA PRO A 5 -1.89 1.35 2.18
C PRO A 5 -2.78 0.41 1.35
N GLY A 6 -3.38 0.96 0.29
CA GLY A 6 -4.18 0.23 -0.68
C GLY A 6 -3.52 0.22 -2.05
N TYR A 7 -3.34 -0.97 -2.63
CA TYR A 7 -2.75 -1.17 -3.96
C TYR A 7 -3.84 -1.46 -4.98
N ARG A 8 -3.69 -0.95 -6.21
CA ARG A 8 -4.58 -1.23 -7.33
C ARG A 8 -3.83 -1.72 -8.56
N GLY A 9 -4.43 -2.65 -9.29
CA GLY A 9 -3.90 -3.21 -10.53
C GLY A 9 -3.14 -4.52 -10.33
N ASN A 10 -2.16 -4.80 -11.21
CA ASN A 10 -1.40 -6.04 -11.20
C ASN A 10 -0.34 -6.07 -10.09
N THR A 11 -0.80 -6.19 -8.85
CA THR A 11 0.07 -6.22 -7.68
C THR A 11 0.11 -7.62 -7.09
N VAL A 12 1.31 -8.21 -6.99
CA VAL A 12 1.49 -9.53 -6.38
C VAL A 12 1.64 -9.38 -4.86
N PRO A 13 0.89 -10.14 -4.03
CA PRO A 13 0.97 -10.02 -2.57
C PRO A 13 2.38 -10.16 -1.98
N LYS A 14 3.25 -10.94 -2.64
CA LYS A 14 4.66 -11.13 -2.23
C LYS A 14 5.45 -9.81 -2.23
N ASP A 15 5.23 -8.98 -3.25
CA ASP A 15 5.98 -7.74 -3.46
C ASP A 15 5.50 -6.68 -2.47
N VAL A 16 4.21 -6.69 -2.15
CA VAL A 16 3.64 -5.82 -1.10
C VAL A 16 4.21 -6.18 0.27
N ASN A 17 4.28 -7.46 0.61
CA ASN A 17 4.88 -7.90 1.88
C ASN A 17 6.36 -7.52 1.98
N ALA A 18 7.12 -7.66 0.88
CA ALA A 18 8.52 -7.24 0.82
C ALA A 18 8.69 -5.71 0.99
N ALA A 19 7.80 -4.91 0.38
CA ALA A 19 7.77 -3.47 0.53
C ALA A 19 7.45 -3.06 1.98
N THR A 20 6.42 -3.64 2.59
CA THR A 20 6.07 -3.39 4.00
C THR A 20 7.20 -3.79 4.95
N ALA A 21 7.87 -4.91 4.71
CA ALA A 21 9.04 -5.32 5.50
C ALA A 21 10.22 -4.34 5.36
N THR A 22 10.41 -3.77 4.16
CA THR A 22 11.43 -2.74 3.92
C THR A 22 11.13 -1.44 4.66
N VAL A 23 9.87 -1.00 4.63
CA VAL A 23 9.43 0.19 5.38
C VAL A 23 9.60 -0.01 6.88
N ARG A 24 9.24 -1.18 7.42
CA ARG A 24 9.45 -1.52 8.84
C ARG A 24 10.93 -1.47 9.23
N ARG A 25 11.81 -2.02 8.39
CA ARG A 25 13.27 -2.04 8.65
C ARG A 25 13.92 -0.66 8.60
N LYS A 26 13.38 0.27 7.80
CA LYS A 26 13.93 1.63 7.71
C LYS A 26 13.68 2.46 8.96
N HIS A 27 12.77 2.05 9.85
CA HIS A 27 12.39 2.77 11.08
C HIS A 27 12.06 4.26 10.86
N THR A 28 11.72 4.65 9.63
CA THR A 28 11.33 6.01 9.26
C THR A 28 9.91 6.34 9.72
N ILE A 29 9.11 5.33 10.02
CA ILE A 29 7.75 5.46 10.53
C ILE A 29 7.73 4.87 11.93
N LEU A 30 7.42 5.71 12.91
CA LEU A 30 7.28 5.31 14.31
C LEU A 30 5.79 5.07 14.60
N PHE A 31 5.49 3.86 15.04
CA PHE A 31 4.18 3.55 15.60
C PHE A 31 4.23 3.69 17.11
N VAL A 32 3.08 4.00 17.69
CA VAL A 32 2.87 3.96 19.15
C VAL A 32 3.14 2.56 19.70
N ASP A 33 3.70 2.47 20.91
CA ASP A 33 4.20 1.23 21.50
C ASP A 33 3.15 0.11 21.62
N TRP A 34 1.88 0.48 21.77
CA TRP A 34 0.75 -0.47 21.80
C TRP A 34 0.31 -0.96 20.41
N CYS A 35 1.04 -0.64 19.34
CA CYS A 35 0.73 -1.08 17.98
C CYS A 35 1.91 -1.82 17.30
N PRO A 36 2.14 -3.09 17.65
CA PRO A 36 3.27 -3.89 17.14
C PRO A 36 3.20 -4.21 15.64
N ALA A 37 1.99 -4.19 15.05
CA ALA A 37 1.75 -4.34 13.61
C ALA A 37 0.88 -3.18 13.10
N GLY A 38 1.51 -2.02 12.90
CA GLY A 38 0.84 -0.79 12.49
C GLY A 38 0.42 -0.70 11.02
N PHE A 39 0.45 -1.81 10.26
CA PHE A 39 0.10 -1.82 8.84
C PHE A 39 -1.05 -2.78 8.54
N LYS A 40 -2.09 -2.27 7.87
CA LYS A 40 -3.10 -3.09 7.20
C LYS A 40 -2.98 -2.88 5.70
N VAL A 41 -2.90 -3.95 4.94
CA VAL A 41 -2.73 -3.87 3.48
C VAL A 41 -4.02 -4.32 2.81
N SER A 42 -4.48 -3.57 1.81
CA SER A 42 -5.54 -4.00 0.88
C SER A 42 -5.02 -4.02 -0.55
N ILE A 43 -5.47 -5.00 -1.33
CA ILE A 43 -5.12 -5.14 -2.75
C ILE A 43 -6.42 -5.29 -3.52
N ASN A 44 -6.59 -4.45 -4.53
CA ASN A 44 -7.69 -4.54 -5.48
C ASN A 44 -7.11 -4.73 -6.88
N TYR A 45 -7.40 -5.87 -7.49
CA TYR A 45 -6.82 -6.22 -8.79
C TYR A 45 -7.42 -5.44 -9.97
N LEU A 46 -8.54 -4.73 -9.76
CA LEU A 46 -9.13 -3.90 -10.79
C LEU A 46 -8.31 -2.61 -10.98
N PRO A 47 -8.06 -2.20 -12.23
CA PRO A 47 -7.41 -0.93 -12.53
C PRO A 47 -8.28 0.24 -12.03
N PRO A 48 -7.66 1.38 -11.68
CA PRO A 48 -8.42 2.58 -11.31
C PRO A 48 -9.27 3.02 -12.51
N PRO A 49 -10.57 3.31 -12.31
CA PRO A 49 -11.41 3.81 -13.39
C PRO A 49 -10.91 5.19 -13.84
N ALA A 50 -10.75 5.37 -15.15
CA ALA A 50 -10.47 6.68 -15.73
C ALA A 50 -11.74 7.54 -15.69
N VAL A 51 -11.62 8.77 -15.21
CA VAL A 51 -12.69 9.77 -15.28
C VAL A 51 -12.63 10.43 -16.66
N PRO A 52 -13.75 10.52 -17.41
CA PRO A 52 -13.77 11.23 -18.68
C PRO A 52 -13.29 12.68 -18.53
N GLY A 53 -12.22 13.04 -19.24
CA GLY A 53 -11.58 14.37 -19.17
C GLY A 53 -10.59 14.58 -18.02
N GLY A 54 -10.39 13.57 -17.16
CA GLY A 54 -9.34 13.56 -16.14
C GLY A 54 -8.11 12.80 -16.62
N ASP A 55 -6.94 13.14 -16.08
CA ASP A 55 -5.70 12.40 -16.33
C ASP A 55 -5.70 11.12 -15.46
N PRO A 56 -5.81 9.91 -16.04
CA PRO A 56 -5.72 8.70 -15.24
C PRO A 56 -4.30 8.56 -14.68
N ALA A 57 -4.19 8.13 -13.43
CA ALA A 57 -2.91 7.69 -12.90
C ALA A 57 -2.37 6.54 -13.78
N LYS A 58 -1.18 6.71 -14.35
CA LYS A 58 -0.54 5.71 -15.20
C LYS A 58 -0.35 4.42 -14.39
N ALA A 59 -1.09 3.37 -14.75
CA ALA A 59 -0.86 2.04 -14.22
C ALA A 59 0.35 1.46 -14.97
N GLU A 60 1.45 1.22 -14.24
CA GLU A 60 2.62 0.48 -14.73
C GLU A 60 2.48 -1.01 -14.39
#